data_AF-A0A2U2Z450-F1
#
_entry.id   AF-A0A2U2Z450-F1
#
_cell.length_a   1.000
_cell.length_b   1.000
_cell.length_c   1.000
_cell.angle_alpha   90.00
_cell.angle_beta   90.00
_cell.angle_gamma   90.00
#
_symmetry.space_group_name_H-M   'P 1'
#
loop_
_entity.id
_entity.type
_entity.pdbx_description
1 polymer ?
#
loop_
_entity_poly.entity_id
_entity_poly.type
_entity_poly.pdbx_seq_one_letter_code
_entity_poly.pdbx_strand_id
1 'polypeptide(L)'
;MSDQGPLNGRGPLSKNDMAALVARDIPQGAFVNLGIGQPTLVADHLPADSGVVLHTENGMLNMGPAAKEGELDPDLTNAGKIPVTELPGAAYFHHADSFAMMRGGHLDICVMGAFQVSATGDLANWHTGAPDAIPAVGGAMDLAIGAKKVYVMMTLFTKAGAPKLVPECTYPLTGLRCVDRVYTDLAVFDVTPQGLRVTQTFGTTLDELADRLDVPLLPAEA
;
A
#
# COMPACT_ATOMS: atom_id res chain seq x y z
N MET A 1 11.77 -19.34 14.25
CA MET A 1 12.82 -18.48 14.82
C MET A 1 13.65 -17.91 13.67
N SER A 2 13.21 -16.78 13.12
CA SER A 2 14.05 -15.92 12.29
C SER A 2 14.16 -14.60 13.05
N ASP A 3 15.28 -14.46 13.74
CA ASP A 3 15.69 -13.23 14.40
C ASP A 3 15.97 -12.19 13.31
N GLN A 4 14.99 -11.35 13.01
CA GLN A 4 15.17 -10.18 12.15
C GLN A 4 15.51 -9.01 13.07
N GLY A 5 16.79 -8.94 13.45
CA GLY A 5 17.36 -7.77 14.11
C GLY A 5 17.06 -6.48 13.33
N PRO A 6 17.22 -5.30 13.95
CA PRO A 6 16.88 -4.04 13.32
C PRO A 6 17.58 -3.91 11.96
N LEU A 7 16.81 -3.60 10.91
CA LEU A 7 17.26 -3.44 9.52
C LEU A 7 18.22 -2.25 9.30
N ASN A 8 18.68 -1.62 10.38
CA ASN A 8 19.58 -0.48 10.37
C ASN A 8 20.97 -0.93 9.88
N GLY A 9 21.33 -0.58 8.65
CA GLY A 9 22.64 -0.85 8.04
C GLY A 9 22.61 -1.64 6.73
N ARG A 10 21.45 -2.12 6.27
CA ARG A 10 21.29 -2.58 4.88
C ARG A 10 21.08 -1.38 3.96
N GLY A 11 21.52 -1.52 2.70
CA GLY A 11 21.24 -0.55 1.62
C GLY A 11 19.74 -0.41 1.32
N PRO A 12 19.36 0.25 0.21
CA PRO A 12 17.95 0.41 -0.15
C PRO A 12 17.20 -0.92 -0.18
N LEU A 13 15.97 -0.93 0.31
CA LEU A 13 15.11 -2.11 0.39
C LEU A 13 14.69 -2.59 -1.00
N SER A 14 14.63 -3.90 -1.18
CA SER A 14 13.96 -4.48 -2.33
C SER A 14 12.43 -4.37 -2.19
N LYS A 15 11.71 -4.67 -3.29
CA LYS A 15 10.24 -4.74 -3.24
C LYS A 15 9.72 -5.78 -2.23
N ASN A 16 10.42 -6.90 -2.09
CA ASN A 16 10.04 -7.93 -1.11
C ASN A 16 10.34 -7.49 0.32
N ASP A 17 11.45 -6.78 0.55
CA ASP A 17 11.75 -6.24 1.88
C ASP A 17 10.71 -5.19 2.30
N MET A 18 10.30 -4.30 1.38
CA MET A 18 9.19 -3.37 1.62
C MET A 18 7.87 -4.10 1.89
N ALA A 19 7.55 -5.15 1.12
CA ALA A 19 6.32 -5.91 1.31
C ALA A 19 6.30 -6.64 2.67
N ALA A 20 7.42 -7.23 3.09
CA ALA A 20 7.59 -7.83 4.41
C ALA A 20 7.48 -6.80 5.54
N LEU A 21 8.01 -5.60 5.31
CA LEU A 21 7.91 -4.48 6.25
C LEU A 21 6.46 -4.05 6.45
N VAL A 22 5.70 -3.89 5.37
CA VAL A 22 4.26 -3.59 5.43
C VAL A 22 3.50 -4.72 6.13
N ALA A 23 3.77 -5.99 5.78
CA ALA A 23 3.11 -7.14 6.39
C ALA A 23 3.30 -7.21 7.92
N ARG A 24 4.50 -6.85 8.40
CA ARG A 24 4.82 -6.79 9.84
C ARG A 24 4.00 -5.71 10.56
N ASP A 25 3.73 -4.59 9.90
CA ASP A 25 3.03 -3.45 10.48
C ASP A 25 1.49 -3.60 10.38
N ILE A 26 0.97 -4.65 9.73
CA ILE A 26 -0.45 -4.99 9.71
C ILE A 26 -0.84 -5.68 11.04
N PRO A 27 -1.83 -5.17 11.79
CA PRO A 27 -2.29 -5.81 13.02
C PRO A 27 -2.87 -7.21 12.79
N GLN A 28 -2.68 -8.09 13.76
CA GLN A 28 -3.29 -9.42 13.77
C GLN A 28 -4.82 -9.29 13.67
N GLY A 29 -5.45 -10.11 12.83
CA GLY A 29 -6.91 -10.12 12.64
C GLY A 29 -7.46 -8.98 11.78
N ALA A 30 -6.63 -8.12 11.20
CA ALA A 30 -7.08 -6.99 10.41
C ALA A 30 -7.75 -7.42 9.10
N PHE A 31 -8.76 -6.64 8.67
CA PHE A 31 -9.38 -6.73 7.35
C PHE A 31 -8.62 -5.82 6.39
N VAL A 32 -7.96 -6.42 5.40
CA VAL A 32 -6.98 -5.74 4.55
C VAL A 32 -7.36 -5.84 3.08
N ASN A 33 -7.25 -4.73 2.36
CA ASN A 33 -7.28 -4.73 0.91
C ASN A 33 -5.90 -4.35 0.34
N LEU A 34 -5.45 -5.09 -0.67
CA LEU A 34 -4.17 -4.88 -1.33
C LEU A 34 -4.43 -4.44 -2.78
N GLY A 35 -4.00 -3.23 -3.11
CA GLY A 35 -4.05 -2.70 -4.47
C GLY A 35 -3.16 -3.50 -5.42
N ILE A 36 -3.51 -3.48 -6.72
CA ILE A 36 -2.76 -4.18 -7.75
C ILE A 36 -1.29 -3.73 -7.83
N GLY A 37 -0.40 -4.63 -8.24
CA GLY A 37 1.02 -4.34 -8.46
C GLY A 37 1.90 -4.69 -7.26
N GLN A 38 2.73 -3.76 -6.79
CA GLN A 38 3.63 -4.05 -5.66
C GLN A 38 2.92 -4.41 -4.34
N PRO A 39 1.78 -3.79 -3.98
CA PRO A 39 1.10 -4.12 -2.73
C PRO A 39 0.62 -5.57 -2.64
N THR A 40 0.35 -6.26 -3.75
CA THR A 40 -0.07 -7.67 -3.70
C THR A 40 1.01 -8.58 -3.13
N LEU A 41 2.29 -8.19 -3.22
CA LEU A 41 3.40 -8.94 -2.61
C LEU A 41 3.27 -9.05 -1.09
N VAL A 42 2.57 -8.12 -0.43
CA VAL A 42 2.38 -8.13 1.03
C VAL A 42 1.71 -9.42 1.49
N ALA A 43 0.80 -9.98 0.70
CA ALA A 43 0.10 -11.23 1.02
C ALA A 43 1.09 -12.40 1.25
N ASP A 44 2.17 -12.45 0.47
CA ASP A 44 3.17 -13.53 0.54
C ASP A 44 4.05 -13.46 1.80
N HIS A 45 4.02 -12.33 2.52
CA HIS A 45 4.82 -12.10 3.73
C HIS A 45 3.98 -12.07 5.02
N LEU A 46 2.66 -12.25 4.93
CA LEU A 46 1.79 -12.34 6.10
C LEU A 46 2.11 -13.64 6.88
N PRO A 47 2.29 -13.57 8.22
CA PRO A 47 2.40 -14.76 9.05
C PRO A 47 1.17 -15.66 8.91
N ALA A 48 1.38 -16.97 8.86
CA ALA A 48 0.29 -17.95 8.70
C ALA A 48 -0.75 -17.89 9.84
N ASP A 49 -0.35 -17.46 11.03
CA ASP A 49 -1.18 -17.29 12.24
C ASP A 49 -1.63 -15.84 12.47
N SER A 50 -1.40 -14.94 11.50
CA SER A 50 -1.77 -13.53 11.60
C SER A 50 -3.29 -13.31 11.66
N GLY A 51 -4.10 -14.26 11.19
CA GLY A 51 -5.56 -14.09 11.11
C GLY A 51 -6.02 -12.93 10.22
N VAL A 52 -5.11 -12.34 9.43
CA VAL A 52 -5.43 -11.25 8.51
C VAL A 52 -6.37 -11.76 7.43
N VAL A 53 -7.45 -11.01 7.19
CA VAL A 53 -8.48 -11.36 6.21
C VAL A 53 -8.33 -10.47 4.99
N LEU A 54 -8.00 -11.08 3.85
CA LEU A 54 -7.82 -10.36 2.59
C LEU A 54 -9.15 -10.14 1.86
N HIS A 55 -9.46 -8.88 1.56
CA HIS A 55 -10.59 -8.43 0.76
C HIS A 55 -10.16 -8.14 -0.68
N THR A 56 -10.95 -8.56 -1.67
CA THR A 56 -10.82 -8.12 -3.07
C THR A 56 -12.11 -7.46 -3.57
N GLU A 57 -11.96 -6.32 -4.25
CA GLU A 57 -13.06 -5.39 -4.61
C GLU A 57 -14.10 -5.98 -5.57
N ASN A 58 -13.77 -7.08 -6.23
CA ASN A 58 -14.68 -7.81 -7.11
C ASN A 58 -15.63 -8.77 -6.38
N GLY A 59 -15.63 -8.80 -5.04
CA GLY A 59 -16.71 -9.44 -4.26
C GLY A 59 -16.30 -10.69 -3.48
N MET A 60 -15.10 -10.70 -2.88
CA MET A 60 -14.66 -11.82 -2.04
C MET A 60 -13.90 -11.34 -0.80
N LEU A 61 -14.10 -12.05 0.31
CA LEU A 61 -13.39 -11.88 1.56
C LEU A 61 -12.74 -13.19 2.00
N ASN A 62 -11.59 -13.07 2.67
CA ASN A 62 -10.69 -14.17 3.02
C ASN A 62 -10.09 -14.87 1.77
N MET A 63 -9.67 -14.04 0.81
CA MET A 63 -8.96 -14.48 -0.39
C MET A 63 -7.65 -15.19 -0.03
N GLY A 64 -7.41 -16.34 -0.65
CA GLY A 64 -6.18 -17.12 -0.52
C GLY A 64 -5.07 -16.67 -1.49
N PRO A 65 -3.97 -17.44 -1.56
CA PRO A 65 -2.89 -17.18 -2.50
C PRO A 65 -3.32 -17.37 -3.96
N ALA A 66 -2.47 -16.94 -4.88
CA ALA A 66 -2.62 -17.22 -6.30
C ALA A 66 -2.75 -18.74 -6.55
N ALA A 67 -3.69 -19.11 -7.42
CA ALA A 67 -3.97 -20.50 -7.74
C ALA A 67 -2.81 -21.14 -8.51
N LYS A 68 -2.44 -22.36 -8.12
CA LYS A 68 -1.44 -23.16 -8.83
C LYS A 68 -2.07 -23.93 -9.97
N GLU A 69 -1.23 -24.55 -10.80
CA GLU A 69 -1.70 -25.47 -11.83
C GLU A 69 -2.54 -26.59 -11.19
N GLY A 70 -3.77 -26.77 -11.69
CA GLY A 70 -4.76 -27.70 -11.14
C GLY A 70 -5.76 -27.09 -10.14
N GLU A 71 -5.53 -25.87 -9.67
CA GLU A 71 -6.45 -25.10 -8.79
C GLU A 71 -7.17 -23.97 -9.55
N LEU A 72 -6.95 -23.86 -10.86
CA LEU A 72 -7.50 -22.77 -11.68
C LEU A 72 -9.01 -22.91 -11.81
N ASP A 73 -9.72 -21.90 -11.30
CA ASP A 73 -11.14 -21.68 -11.53
C ASP A 73 -11.31 -20.34 -12.27
N PRO A 74 -11.89 -20.33 -13.49
CA PRO A 74 -12.07 -19.10 -14.27
C PRO A 74 -13.02 -18.09 -13.61
N ASP A 75 -13.89 -18.51 -12.70
CA ASP A 75 -14.81 -17.63 -11.97
C ASP A 75 -14.16 -17.02 -10.72
N LEU A 76 -13.01 -17.55 -10.27
CA LEU A 76 -12.33 -17.14 -9.05
C LEU A 76 -11.06 -16.33 -9.34
N THR A 77 -11.20 -15.01 -9.36
CA THR A 77 -10.09 -14.08 -9.60
C THR A 77 -10.05 -12.96 -8.58
N ASN A 78 -8.88 -12.32 -8.43
CA ASN A 78 -8.74 -11.09 -7.67
C ASN A 78 -8.98 -9.83 -8.54
N ALA A 79 -8.88 -8.65 -7.94
CA ALA A 79 -9.02 -7.36 -8.62
C ALA A 79 -8.05 -7.17 -9.81
N GLY A 80 -6.91 -7.87 -9.80
CA GLY A 80 -5.91 -7.91 -10.87
C GLY A 80 -6.19 -8.93 -11.97
N LYS A 81 -7.33 -9.64 -11.92
CA LYS A 81 -7.73 -10.68 -12.88
C LYS A 81 -6.77 -11.88 -12.86
N ILE A 82 -6.11 -12.09 -11.73
CA ILE A 82 -5.26 -13.25 -11.47
C ILE A 82 -6.12 -14.31 -10.78
N PRO A 83 -6.09 -15.58 -11.23
CA PRO A 83 -6.74 -16.68 -10.53
C PRO A 83 -6.20 -16.85 -9.12
N VAL A 84 -7.11 -16.98 -8.15
CA VAL A 84 -6.79 -17.11 -6.72
C VAL A 84 -7.53 -18.30 -6.12
N THR A 85 -7.19 -18.64 -4.89
CA THR A 85 -7.89 -19.65 -4.08
C THR A 85 -8.70 -18.99 -2.97
N GLU A 86 -9.49 -19.79 -2.27
CA GLU A 86 -10.28 -19.38 -1.11
C GLU A 86 -9.78 -20.05 0.16
N LEU A 87 -9.77 -19.30 1.28
CA LEU A 87 -9.43 -19.85 2.59
C LEU A 87 -10.70 -20.28 3.34
N PRO A 88 -10.62 -21.21 4.30
CA PRO A 88 -11.76 -21.57 5.13
C PRO A 88 -12.44 -20.35 5.75
N GLY A 89 -13.76 -20.25 5.59
CA GLY A 89 -14.53 -19.09 6.04
C GLY A 89 -14.59 -17.93 5.04
N ALA A 90 -14.12 -18.12 3.80
CA ALA A 90 -14.32 -17.16 2.72
C ALA A 90 -15.81 -16.89 2.46
N ALA A 91 -16.09 -15.67 2.02
CA ALA A 91 -17.44 -15.22 1.69
C ALA A 91 -17.43 -14.48 0.35
N TYR A 92 -18.46 -14.74 -0.45
CA TYR A 92 -18.71 -14.04 -1.70
C TYR A 92 -19.88 -13.07 -1.54
N PHE A 93 -19.81 -11.95 -2.23
CA PHE A 93 -20.84 -10.92 -2.19
C PHE A 93 -20.87 -10.14 -3.49
N HIS A 94 -21.99 -9.46 -3.73
CA HIS A 94 -22.14 -8.64 -4.92
C HIS A 94 -21.21 -7.43 -4.85
N HIS A 95 -20.78 -6.90 -6.01
CA HIS A 95 -19.86 -5.76 -6.05
C HIS A 95 -20.38 -4.54 -5.26
N ALA A 96 -21.70 -4.31 -5.24
CA ALA A 96 -22.29 -3.23 -4.46
C ALA A 96 -22.01 -3.37 -2.95
N ASP A 97 -22.04 -4.60 -2.42
CA ASP A 97 -21.75 -4.89 -1.01
C ASP A 97 -20.26 -4.75 -0.71
N SER A 98 -19.39 -5.14 -1.65
CA SER A 98 -17.94 -4.93 -1.56
C SER A 98 -17.61 -3.44 -1.39
N PHE A 99 -18.17 -2.60 -2.27
CA PHE A 99 -17.96 -1.16 -2.20
C PHE A 99 -18.67 -0.51 -0.99
N ALA A 100 -19.77 -1.09 -0.49
CA ALA A 100 -20.36 -0.69 0.78
C ALA A 100 -19.43 -0.98 1.97
N MET A 101 -18.76 -2.14 1.98
CA MET A 101 -17.75 -2.50 2.98
C MET A 101 -16.56 -1.51 2.94
N MET A 102 -16.06 -1.21 1.75
CA MET A 102 -14.97 -0.24 1.54
C MET A 102 -15.38 1.15 2.03
N ARG A 103 -16.45 1.72 1.48
CA ARG A 103 -16.89 3.09 1.78
C ARG A 103 -17.42 3.25 3.20
N GLY A 104 -17.92 2.17 3.79
CA GLY A 104 -18.47 2.15 5.15
C GLY A 104 -17.42 2.10 6.27
N GLY A 105 -16.12 2.09 5.97
CA GLY A 105 -15.10 2.07 7.02
C GLY A 105 -14.86 0.69 7.62
N HIS A 106 -15.22 -0.39 6.92
CA HIS A 106 -15.12 -1.74 7.46
C HIS A 106 -13.77 -2.42 7.16
N LEU A 107 -12.95 -1.84 6.28
CA LEU A 107 -11.57 -2.28 6.06
C LEU A 107 -10.64 -1.54 7.01
N ASP A 108 -9.81 -2.28 7.75
CA ASP A 108 -8.87 -1.69 8.69
C ASP A 108 -7.72 -1.01 7.96
N ILE A 109 -7.17 -1.67 6.93
CA ILE A 109 -6.03 -1.17 6.16
C ILE A 109 -6.27 -1.39 4.67
N CYS A 110 -5.96 -0.38 3.87
CA CYS A 110 -5.72 -0.54 2.44
C CYS A 110 -4.25 -0.23 2.12
N VAL A 111 -3.59 -1.09 1.34
CA VAL A 111 -2.22 -0.85 0.85
C VAL A 111 -2.28 -0.55 -0.64
N MET A 112 -1.78 0.60 -1.06
CA MET A 112 -1.80 1.06 -2.46
C MET A 112 -0.42 1.41 -3.00
N GLY A 113 -0.27 1.32 -4.32
CA GLY A 113 0.83 1.99 -5.01
C GLY A 113 0.55 3.48 -5.22
N ALA A 114 1.59 4.27 -5.48
CA ALA A 114 1.45 5.68 -5.81
C ALA A 114 2.45 6.17 -6.85
N PHE A 115 2.02 7.14 -7.66
CA PHE A 115 2.90 7.96 -8.48
C PHE A 115 3.46 9.13 -7.68
N GLN A 116 2.59 9.79 -6.91
CA GLN A 116 2.96 10.85 -5.98
C GLN A 116 2.15 10.72 -4.68
N VAL A 117 2.76 11.14 -3.58
CA VAL A 117 2.10 11.42 -2.31
C VAL A 117 2.50 12.83 -1.87
N SER A 118 1.53 13.66 -1.47
CA SER A 118 1.82 15.02 -0.99
C SER A 118 2.29 15.02 0.47
N ALA A 119 2.92 16.11 0.92
CA ALA A 119 3.34 16.30 2.30
C ALA A 119 2.17 16.28 3.30
N THR A 120 0.94 16.51 2.81
CA THR A 120 -0.30 16.45 3.61
C THR A 120 -1.07 15.15 3.44
N GLY A 121 -0.53 14.18 2.69
CA GLY A 121 -1.12 12.86 2.50
C GLY A 121 -2.10 12.75 1.34
N ASP A 122 -2.06 13.66 0.37
CA ASP A 122 -2.84 13.50 -0.86
C ASP A 122 -2.23 12.38 -1.70
N LEU A 123 -3.08 11.54 -2.29
CA LEU A 123 -2.67 10.41 -3.11
C LEU A 123 -2.90 10.71 -4.59
N ALA A 124 -1.92 10.44 -5.44
CA ALA A 124 -2.11 10.39 -6.89
C ALA A 124 -1.56 9.07 -7.45
N ASN A 125 -2.45 8.19 -7.94
CA ASN A 125 -2.06 6.85 -8.40
C ASN A 125 -2.83 6.28 -9.60
N TRP A 126 -3.75 7.03 -10.20
CA TRP A 126 -4.58 6.50 -11.32
C TRP A 126 -4.26 7.09 -12.69
N HIS A 127 -3.55 8.23 -12.75
CA HIS A 127 -3.21 8.90 -14.01
C HIS A 127 -1.98 9.80 -13.84
N THR A 128 -1.20 9.98 -14.91
CA THR A 128 -0.02 10.87 -14.93
C THR A 128 -0.30 12.24 -15.55
N GLY A 129 -1.52 12.46 -16.04
CA GLY A 129 -1.92 13.69 -16.75
C GLY A 129 -1.60 13.68 -18.25
N ALA A 130 -0.95 12.64 -18.77
CA ALA A 130 -0.65 12.54 -20.19
C ALA A 130 -1.93 12.39 -21.04
N PRO A 131 -2.10 13.12 -22.16
CA PRO A 131 -3.32 13.08 -22.97
C PRO A 131 -3.70 11.68 -23.49
N ASP A 132 -2.69 10.86 -23.78
CA ASP A 132 -2.86 9.52 -24.36
C ASP A 132 -2.84 8.40 -23.30
N ALA A 133 -2.70 8.74 -22.01
CA ALA A 133 -2.76 7.74 -20.95
C ALA A 133 -4.22 7.35 -20.71
N ILE A 134 -4.48 6.05 -20.63
CA ILE A 134 -5.83 5.52 -20.35
C ILE A 134 -6.07 5.63 -18.84
N PRO A 135 -7.11 6.37 -18.39
CA PRO A 135 -7.53 6.38 -16.99
C PRO A 135 -7.82 4.97 -16.45
N ALA A 136 -7.23 4.64 -15.31
CA ALA A 136 -7.51 3.39 -14.61
C ALA A 136 -7.66 3.64 -13.11
N VAL A 137 -8.80 4.22 -12.71
CA VAL A 137 -9.08 4.50 -11.29
C VAL A 137 -9.47 3.24 -10.50
N GLY A 138 -10.24 2.34 -11.10
CA GLY A 138 -10.76 1.15 -10.39
C GLY A 138 -11.47 1.52 -9.08
N GLY A 139 -11.31 0.70 -8.05
CA GLY A 139 -11.78 0.98 -6.69
C GLY A 139 -10.90 1.93 -5.86
N ALA A 140 -9.84 2.53 -6.43
CA ALA A 140 -8.83 3.26 -5.66
C ALA A 140 -9.39 4.47 -4.89
N MET A 141 -10.36 5.20 -5.44
CA MET A 141 -10.98 6.33 -4.76
C MET A 141 -11.83 5.90 -3.56
N ASP A 142 -12.63 4.82 -3.70
CA ASP A 142 -13.41 4.27 -2.59
C ASP A 142 -12.52 3.71 -1.49
N LEU A 143 -11.40 3.06 -1.83
CA LEU A 143 -10.41 2.59 -0.84
C LEU A 143 -9.72 3.74 -0.12
N ALA A 144 -9.28 4.75 -0.87
CA ALA A 144 -8.56 5.90 -0.33
C ALA A 144 -9.40 6.66 0.72
N ILE A 145 -10.70 6.76 0.53
CA ILE A 145 -11.58 7.47 1.47
C ILE A 145 -12.20 6.53 2.51
N GLY A 146 -12.41 5.27 2.15
CA GLY A 146 -13.17 4.32 2.95
C GLY A 146 -12.35 3.52 3.96
N ALA A 147 -11.10 3.16 3.69
CA ALA A 147 -10.30 2.39 4.64
C ALA A 147 -9.97 3.21 5.89
N LYS A 148 -9.94 2.56 7.07
CA LYS A 148 -9.58 3.25 8.33
C LYS A 148 -8.15 3.76 8.32
N LYS A 149 -7.27 3.03 7.62
CA LYS A 149 -5.87 3.40 7.37
C LYS A 149 -5.48 3.14 5.92
N VAL A 150 -4.78 4.09 5.32
CA VAL A 150 -4.23 3.97 3.96
C VAL A 150 -2.72 3.97 4.02
N TYR A 151 -2.14 2.85 3.63
CA TYR A 151 -0.69 2.68 3.47
C TYR A 151 -0.32 2.76 2.00
N VAL A 152 0.78 3.44 1.71
CA VAL A 152 1.35 3.51 0.37
C VAL A 152 2.66 2.74 0.34
N MET A 153 2.83 1.87 -0.65
CA MET A 153 4.09 1.18 -0.93
C MET A 153 4.61 1.66 -2.29
N MET A 154 5.76 2.35 -2.31
CA MET A 154 6.32 2.91 -3.53
C MET A 154 7.83 3.12 -3.44
N THR A 155 8.53 3.19 -4.57
CA THR A 155 9.89 3.76 -4.55
C THR A 155 9.82 5.25 -4.21
N LEU A 156 10.79 5.77 -3.46
CA LEU A 156 10.82 7.18 -3.05
C LEU A 156 11.13 8.12 -4.23
N PHE A 157 11.99 7.67 -5.14
CA PHE A 157 12.37 8.42 -6.33
C PHE A 157 11.93 7.70 -7.60
N THR A 158 11.75 8.47 -8.67
CA THR A 158 11.60 7.95 -10.03
C THR A 158 12.95 7.43 -10.56
N LYS A 159 12.94 6.71 -11.69
CA LYS A 159 14.17 6.30 -12.37
C LYS A 159 15.06 7.47 -12.79
N ALA A 160 14.48 8.65 -13.00
CA ALA A 160 15.20 9.89 -13.34
C ALA A 160 15.68 10.65 -12.09
N GLY A 161 15.45 10.12 -10.88
CA GLY A 161 15.87 10.74 -9.62
C GLY A 161 14.89 11.78 -9.06
N ALA A 162 13.78 12.10 -9.75
CA ALA A 162 12.78 13.02 -9.24
C ALA A 162 12.04 12.42 -8.01
N PRO A 163 11.76 13.22 -6.96
CA PRO A 163 11.05 12.76 -5.78
C PRO A 163 9.58 12.43 -6.09
N LYS A 164 9.05 11.41 -5.41
CA LYS A 164 7.64 11.04 -5.46
C LYS A 164 6.86 11.43 -4.20
N LEU A 165 7.58 11.74 -3.12
CA LEU A 165 7.02 12.43 -1.96
C LEU A 165 7.24 13.92 -2.19
N VAL A 166 6.16 14.67 -2.40
CA VAL A 166 6.18 16.04 -2.94
C VAL A 166 5.42 17.01 -2.04
N PRO A 167 5.66 18.33 -2.11
CA PRO A 167 4.85 19.30 -1.35
C PRO A 167 3.37 19.22 -1.70
N GLU A 168 3.09 19.21 -3.01
CA GLU A 168 1.75 19.09 -3.59
C GLU A 168 1.82 18.16 -4.80
N CYS A 169 0.80 17.30 -4.98
CA CYS A 169 0.72 16.44 -6.15
C CYS A 169 0.45 17.27 -7.41
N THR A 170 1.19 16.99 -8.48
CA THR A 170 0.96 17.59 -9.79
C THR A 170 0.13 16.68 -10.70
N TYR A 171 0.08 15.38 -10.39
CA TYR A 171 -0.77 14.43 -11.06
C TYR A 171 -2.21 14.46 -10.52
N PRO A 172 -3.21 14.06 -11.35
CA PRO A 172 -4.59 13.97 -10.90
C PRO A 172 -4.73 13.14 -9.63
N LEU A 173 -5.39 13.73 -8.63
CA LEU A 173 -5.56 13.13 -7.32
C LEU A 173 -6.53 11.95 -7.36
N THR A 174 -6.22 10.94 -6.55
CA THR A 174 -7.09 9.84 -6.15
C THR A 174 -7.86 10.21 -4.89
N GLY A 175 -7.20 10.82 -3.91
CA GLY A 175 -7.80 11.20 -2.64
C GLY A 175 -7.02 12.32 -1.96
N LEU A 176 -7.72 13.18 -1.24
CA LEU A 176 -7.14 14.27 -0.46
C LEU A 176 -6.85 13.78 0.97
N ARG A 177 -5.64 14.04 1.47
CA ARG A 177 -5.22 13.80 2.86
C ARG A 177 -5.63 12.43 3.40
N CYS A 178 -5.54 11.42 2.55
CA CYS A 178 -6.01 10.08 2.87
C CYS A 178 -4.88 9.15 3.31
N VAL A 179 -3.63 9.41 2.92
CA VAL A 179 -2.49 8.54 3.21
C VAL A 179 -2.05 8.73 4.66
N ASP A 180 -1.97 7.64 5.41
CA ASP A 180 -1.47 7.63 6.79
C ASP A 180 0.03 7.33 6.86
N ARG A 181 0.53 6.43 6.00
CA ARG A 181 1.92 5.97 6.03
C ARG A 181 2.44 5.65 4.63
N VAL A 182 3.69 6.00 4.36
CA VAL A 182 4.39 5.71 3.11
C VAL A 182 5.60 4.84 3.40
N TYR A 183 5.63 3.65 2.80
CA TYR A 183 6.74 2.72 2.81
C TYR A 183 7.52 2.85 1.51
N THR A 184 8.82 3.10 1.62
CA THR A 184 9.71 3.23 0.47
C THR A 184 10.97 2.40 0.58
N ASP A 185 11.73 2.37 -0.51
CA ASP A 185 13.01 1.69 -0.58
C ASP A 185 14.06 2.33 0.35
N LEU A 186 13.87 3.58 0.78
CA LEU A 186 14.85 4.34 1.55
C LEU A 186 14.38 4.73 2.95
N ALA A 187 13.08 4.80 3.19
CA ALA A 187 12.53 5.17 4.49
C ALA A 187 11.04 4.82 4.62
N VAL A 188 10.57 4.80 5.87
CA VAL A 188 9.16 4.81 6.24
C VAL A 188 8.78 6.19 6.75
N PHE A 189 7.68 6.73 6.25
CA PHE A 189 7.15 8.05 6.61
C PHE A 189 5.74 7.91 7.19
N ASP A 190 5.52 8.45 8.38
CA ASP A 190 4.17 8.73 8.88
C ASP A 190 3.71 10.10 8.39
N VAL A 191 2.49 10.16 7.85
CA VAL A 191 1.82 11.41 7.51
C VAL A 191 1.09 11.89 8.76
N THR A 192 1.58 12.95 9.38
CA THR A 192 1.01 13.50 10.62
C THR A 192 0.45 14.89 10.39
N PRO A 193 -0.41 15.41 11.29
CA PRO A 193 -0.85 16.81 11.23
C PRO A 193 0.29 17.83 11.27
N GLN A 194 1.47 17.45 11.79
CA GLN A 194 2.65 18.31 11.88
C GLN A 194 3.56 18.21 10.64
N GLY A 195 3.30 17.25 9.74
CA GLY A 195 4.11 16.97 8.56
C GLY A 195 4.57 15.52 8.49
N LEU A 196 5.52 15.26 7.59
CA LEU A 196 6.05 13.93 7.33
C LEU A 196 7.09 13.55 8.39
N ARG A 197 6.84 12.47 9.13
CA ARG A 197 7.75 11.94 10.14
C ARG A 197 8.48 10.72 9.63
N VAL A 198 9.81 10.77 9.62
CA VAL A 198 10.65 9.63 9.26
C VAL A 198 10.77 8.69 10.45
N THR A 199 10.22 7.49 10.34
CA THR A 199 10.23 6.49 11.43
C THR A 199 11.38 5.50 11.29
N GLN A 200 11.81 5.22 10.06
CA GLN A 200 12.89 4.29 9.74
C GLN A 200 13.62 4.76 8.47
N THR A 201 14.94 4.54 8.39
CA THR A 201 15.75 4.78 7.17
C THR A 201 16.54 3.53 6.77
N PHE A 202 16.80 3.37 5.48
CA PHE A 202 17.47 2.22 4.89
C PHE A 202 18.51 2.68 3.87
N GLY A 203 19.80 2.42 4.15
CA GLY A 203 20.89 2.84 3.27
C GLY A 203 21.02 4.36 3.08
N THR A 204 20.41 5.16 3.96
CA THR A 204 20.45 6.63 3.92
C THR A 204 20.23 7.22 5.33
N THR A 205 20.50 8.51 5.48
CA THR A 205 20.27 9.27 6.72
C THR A 205 19.10 10.25 6.58
N LEU A 206 18.61 10.77 7.72
CA LEU A 206 17.58 11.81 7.70
C LEU A 206 18.07 13.08 6.97
N ASP A 207 19.32 13.47 7.18
CA ASP A 207 19.92 14.66 6.55
C ASP A 207 20.02 14.48 5.03
N GLU A 208 20.48 13.31 4.56
CA GLU A 208 20.52 13.00 3.13
C GLU A 208 19.12 12.98 2.47
N LEU A 209 18.10 12.53 3.21
CA LEU A 209 16.72 12.60 2.73
C LEU A 209 16.22 14.04 2.67
N ALA A 210 16.51 14.86 3.68
CA ALA A 210 16.13 16.27 3.72
C ALA A 210 16.79 17.09 2.60
N ASP A 211 18.04 16.76 2.24
CA ASP A 211 18.74 17.40 1.11
C ASP A 211 18.15 17.04 -0.26
N ARG A 212 17.46 15.90 -0.37
CA ARG A 212 16.95 15.35 -1.63
C ARG A 212 15.45 15.48 -1.81
N LEU A 213 14.72 15.85 -0.76
CA LEU A 213 13.28 16.00 -0.75
C LEU A 213 12.91 17.46 -0.52
N ASP A 214 12.04 18.00 -1.37
CA ASP A 214 11.55 19.38 -1.25
C ASP A 214 10.47 19.54 -0.15
N VAL A 215 10.43 18.63 0.83
CA VAL A 215 9.44 18.61 1.91
C VAL A 215 10.15 18.57 3.27
N PRO A 216 9.70 19.36 4.26
CA PRO A 216 10.24 19.29 5.61
C PRO A 216 10.01 17.89 6.21
N LEU A 217 11.05 17.33 6.83
CA LEU A 217 11.01 16.03 7.50
C LEU A 217 11.14 16.18 9.01
N LEU A 218 10.30 15.49 9.74
CA LEU A 218 10.39 15.37 11.20
C LEU A 218 11.16 14.08 11.56
N PRO A 219 12.05 14.11 12.56
CA PRO A 219 12.70 12.91 13.05
C PRO A 219 11.71 11.98 13.77
N ALA A 220 12.11 10.72 13.96
CA ALA A 220 11.39 9.79 14.83
C ALA A 220 11.22 10.37 16.25
N GLU A 221 10.17 9.98 16.96
CA GLU A 221 10.01 10.33 18.37
C GLU A 221 11.09 9.65 19.21
N ALA A 222 11.55 10.34 20.26
CA ALA A 222 12.60 9.89 21.17
C ALA A 222 12.10 8.85 22.18
#